data_AF-A0A7C4YME2-F1
#
_entry.id   AF-A0A7C4YME2-F1
#
_cell.length_a   1.000
_cell.length_b   1.000
_cell.length_c   1.000
_cell.angle_alpha   90.00
_cell.angle_beta   90.00
_cell.angle_gamma   90.00
#
_symmetry.space_group_name_H-M   'P 1'
#
loop_
_entity.id
_entity.type
_entity.pdbx_description
1 polymer ?
#
loop_
_entity_poly.entity_id
_entity_poly.type
_entity_poly.pdbx_seq_one_letter_code
_entity_poly.pdbx_strand_id
1 'polypeptide(L)' 'MPRLTEHRILENNLGSELTPDEVEFLLAMERYKREKHRPFPTWHEVLRVVKSLGYRKPEVRDQKSEIRGDETTTSDL' A
#
# COMPACT_ATOMS: atom_id res chain seq x y z
N MET A 1 -23.58 8.58 10.18
CA MET A 1 -22.52 9.16 9.32
C MET A 1 -23.19 9.77 8.09
N PRO A 2 -22.97 11.05 7.77
CA PRO A 2 -23.41 11.60 6.49
C PRO A 2 -22.78 10.80 5.33
N ARG A 3 -23.50 10.61 4.22
CA ARG A 3 -22.97 9.90 3.04
C ARG A 3 -21.77 10.67 2.51
N LEU A 4 -20.60 10.02 2.43
CA LEU A 4 -19.45 10.55 1.72
C LEU A 4 -19.57 10.04 0.28
N THR A 5 -20.51 10.60 -0.48
CA THR A 5 -20.61 10.28 -1.91
C THR A 5 -19.29 10.56 -2.61
N GLU A 6 -19.00 9.88 -3.73
CA GLU A 6 -17.84 10.18 -4.60
C GLU A 6 -17.63 11.68 -4.77
N HIS A 7 -18.73 12.40 -5.02
CA HIS A 7 -18.79 13.86 -5.10
C HIS A 7 -18.14 14.57 -3.91
N ARG A 8 -18.42 14.12 -2.67
CA ARG A 8 -17.94 14.74 -1.45
C ARG A 8 -16.47 14.41 -1.15
N ILE A 9 -15.97 13.25 -1.61
CA ILE A 9 -14.55 12.91 -1.56
C ILE A 9 -13.76 13.84 -2.49
N LEU A 10 -14.31 14.17 -3.65
CA LEU A 10 -13.69 15.10 -4.60
C LEU A 10 -13.79 16.56 -4.13
N GLU A 11 -14.92 16.96 -3.53
CA GLU A 11 -15.12 18.33 -3.00
C GLU A 11 -14.25 18.63 -1.79
N ASN A 12 -14.01 17.67 -0.89
CA ASN A 12 -13.19 17.94 0.30
C ASN A 12 -11.67 17.99 0.01
N ASN A 13 -11.25 17.54 -1.17
CA ASN A 13 -9.85 17.55 -1.62
C ASN A 13 -9.57 18.72 -2.57
N LEU A 14 -10.29 19.85 -2.40
CA LEU A 14 -10.30 21.08 -3.20
C LEU A 14 -8.88 21.66 -3.49
N GLY A 15 -8.15 21.03 -4.42
CA GLY A 15 -6.79 21.41 -4.82
C GLY A 15 -5.80 20.25 -5.03
N SER A 16 -6.17 19.00 -4.74
CA SER A 16 -5.32 17.82 -4.97
C SER A 16 -5.87 17.00 -6.13
N GLU A 17 -5.09 16.83 -7.19
CA GLU A 17 -5.37 15.84 -8.23
C GLU A 17 -5.15 14.44 -7.63
N LEU A 18 -6.21 13.86 -7.07
CA LEU A 18 -6.18 12.47 -6.63
C LEU A 18 -5.97 11.58 -7.86
N THR A 19 -5.02 10.67 -7.74
CA THR A 19 -4.85 9.59 -8.71
C THR A 19 -6.05 8.64 -8.67
N PRO A 20 -6.35 7.92 -9.76
CA PRO A 20 -7.42 6.92 -9.77
C PRO A 20 -7.31 5.90 -8.61
N ASP A 21 -6.09 5.49 -8.28
CA ASP A 21 -5.80 4.55 -7.20
C ASP A 21 -6.15 5.13 -5.81
N GLU A 22 -5.88 6.41 -5.60
CA GLU A 22 -6.25 7.10 -4.36
C GLU A 22 -7.76 7.23 -4.22
N VAL A 23 -8.47 7.53 -5.31
CA VAL A 23 -9.95 7.57 -5.33
C VAL A 23 -10.52 6.20 -4.98
N GLU A 24 -10.03 5.13 -5.60
CA GLU A 24 -10.47 3.76 -5.34
C GLU A 24 -10.23 3.37 -3.87
N PHE A 25 -9.05 3.70 -3.33
CA PHE A 25 -8.74 3.45 -1.92
C PHE A 25 -9.68 4.19 -0.97
N LEU A 26 -9.96 5.48 -1.22
CA LEU A 26 -10.85 6.28 -0.38
C LEU A 26 -12.28 5.73 -0.39
N LEU A 27 -12.78 5.29 -1.55
CA LEU A 27 -14.09 4.65 -1.67
C LEU A 27 -14.15 3.32 -0.91
N ALA A 28 -13.12 2.49 -1.04
CA ALA A 28 -13.03 1.23 -0.31
C ALA A 28 -13.00 1.43 1.21
N MET A 29 -12.29 2.47 1.68
CA MET A 29 -12.25 2.84 3.09
C MET A 29 -13.59 3.39 3.60
N GLU A 30 -14.31 4.18 2.79
CA GLU A 30 -15.65 4.64 3.14
C GLU A 30 -16.62 3.47 3.30
N ARG A 31 -16.58 2.53 2.35
CA ARG A 31 -17.36 1.29 2.41
C ARG A 31 -17.05 0.49 3.67
N TYR A 32 -15.76 0.32 4.01
CA TYR A 32 -15.34 -0.38 5.23
C TYR A 32 -15.92 0.26 6.49
N LYS A 33 -15.77 1.59 6.63
CA LYS A 33 -16.26 2.33 7.81
C LYS A 33 -17.77 2.19 7.98
N ARG A 34 -18.52 2.17 6.88
CA ARG A 34 -19.97 2.00 6.86
C ARG A 34 -20.39 0.59 7.28
N GLU A 35 -19.83 -0.44 6.64
CA GLU A 35 -20.20 -1.83 6.92
C GLU A 35 -19.85 -2.24 8.35
N LYS A 36 -18.69 -1.78 8.85
CA LYS A 36 -18.22 -2.11 10.20
C LYS A 36 -18.67 -1.14 11.28
N HIS A 37 -19.43 -0.10 10.93
CA HIS A 37 -19.86 0.97 11.85
C HIS A 37 -18.71 1.55 12.67
N ARG A 38 -17.49 1.58 12.09
CA ARG A 38 -16.25 1.93 12.78
C ARG A 38 -15.67 3.21 12.17
N PRO A 39 -15.81 4.38 12.83
CA PRO A 39 -15.32 5.65 12.32
C PRO A 39 -13.80 5.67 12.10
N PHE A 40 -13.07 4.98 12.99
CA PHE A 40 -11.62 4.93 13.03
C PHE A 40 -11.15 3.46 12.90
N PRO A 41 -10.88 3.02 11.66
CA PRO A 41 -10.24 1.73 11.41
C PRO A 41 -8.83 1.70 12.02
N THR A 42 -8.46 0.58 12.59
CA THR A 42 -7.10 0.26 12.98
C THR A 42 -6.22 0.01 11.76
N TRP A 43 -4.90 0.17 11.90
CA TRP A 43 -3.96 -0.11 10.81
C TRP A 43 -4.06 -1.55 10.26
N HIS A 44 -4.40 -2.51 11.11
CA HIS A 44 -4.68 -3.88 10.68
C HIS A 44 -5.90 -3.98 9.74
N GLU A 45 -6.93 -3.19 9.98
CA GLU A 45 -8.13 -3.14 9.14
C GLU A 45 -7.84 -2.42 7.82
N VAL A 46 -7.07 -1.33 7.86
CA VAL A 46 -6.59 -0.64 6.64
C VAL A 46 -5.80 -1.61 5.75
N LEU A 47 -4.87 -2.39 6.32
CA LEU A 47 -4.12 -3.39 5.57
C LEU A 47 -5.01 -4.45 4.92
N ARG A 48 -6.14 -4.83 5.54
CA ARG A 48 -7.10 -5.76 4.93
C ARG A 48 -7.80 -5.13 3.74
N VAL A 49 -8.21 -3.87 3.83
CA VAL A 49 -8.83 -3.14 2.73
C VAL A 49 -7.86 -3.03 1.55
N VAL A 50 -6.63 -2.58 1.78
CA VAL A 50 -5.60 -2.45 0.74
C VAL A 50 -5.28 -3.80 0.08
N LYS A 51 -5.18 -4.89 0.87
CA LYS A 51 -5.02 -6.25 0.33
C LYS A 51 -6.21 -6.71 -0.52
N SER A 52 -7.43 -6.31 -0.15
CA SER A 52 -8.65 -6.63 -0.92
C SER A 52 -8.72 -5.91 -2.25
N LEU A 53 -8.09 -4.73 -2.37
CA LEU A 53 -7.89 -4.01 -3.63
C LEU A 53 -6.79 -4.61 -4.52
N GLY A 54 -6.13 -5.68 -4.08
CA GLY A 54 -5.11 -6.37 -4.86
C GLY A 54 -3.68 -5.92 -4.58
N TYR A 55 -3.44 -5.04 -3.60
CA TYR A 55 -2.08 -4.70 -3.19
C TYR A 55 -1.30 -5.97 -2.80
N ARG A 56 -0.10 -6.10 -3.35
CA ARG A 56 0.88 -7.13 -3.03
C ARG A 56 2.20 -6.45 -2.73
N LYS A 57 2.81 -6.81 -1.61
CA LYS A 57 4.18 -6.40 -1.32
C LYS A 57 5.08 -7.15 -2.32
N PRO A 58 5.89 -6.48 -3.15
CA PRO A 58 6.82 -7.17 -4.02
C PRO A 58 7.78 -8.00 -3.17
N GLU A 59 8.01 -9.24 -3.57
CA GLU A 59 9.07 -10.05 -2.97
C GLU A 59 10.39 -9.37 -3.31
N VAL A 60 11.05 -8.82 -2.30
CA VAL A 60 12.44 -8.41 -2.44
C VAL A 60 13.20 -9.71 -2.64
N ARG A 61 13.72 -9.94 -3.85
CA ARG A 61 14.76 -10.96 -4.02
C ARG A 61 15.90 -10.51 -3.12
N ASP A 62 16.13 -11.25 -2.05
CA ASP A 62 17.33 -11.10 -1.24
C ASP A 62 18.52 -11.37 -2.16
N GLN A 63 19.05 -10.31 -2.77
CA GLN A 63 20.31 -10.31 -3.46
C GLN A 63 21.39 -10.39 -2.37
N LYS A 64 21.50 -11.54 -1.70
CA LYS A 64 22.77 -11.92 -1.08
C LYS A 64 23.71 -12.16 -2.24
N SER A 65 24.40 -11.10 -2.64
CA SER A 65 25.58 -11.18 -3.48
C SER A 65 26.60 -12.01 -2.70
N GLU A 66 26.61 -13.31 -2.95
CA GLU A 66 27.72 -14.19 -2.62
C GLU A 66 28.94 -13.57 -3.29
N ILE A 67 29.76 -12.89 -2.50
CA ILE A 67 31.04 -12.35 -2.94
C ILE A 67 31.84 -13.58 -3.40
N ARG A 68 32.04 -13.69 -4.71
CA ARG A 68 32.90 -14.68 -5.33
C ARG A 68 34.31 -14.44 -4.78
N GLY A 69 34.71 -15.25 -3.80
CA GLY A 69 36.08 -15.34 -3.36
C GLY A 69 36.92 -15.91 -4.51
N ASP A 70 37.55 -15.04 -5.26
CA ASP A 70 38.52 -15.40 -6.29
C ASP A 70 39.82 -14.66 -6.00
N GLU A 71 40.51 -15.06 -4.92
CA GLU A 71 41.90 -14.67 -4.66
C GLU A 71 42.62 -15.82 -3.92
N THR A 72 43.01 -16.86 -4.66
CA THR A 72 44.23 -17.62 -4.33
C THR A 72 45.06 -17.78 -5.61
N THR A 73 45.60 -16.67 -6.11
CA THR A 73 46.86 -16.68 -6.86
C THR A 73 47.91 -16.00 -6.00
N THR A 74 48.55 -16.78 -5.16
CA THR A 74 49.86 -16.51 -4.58
C THR A 74 50.62 -17.81 -4.89
N SER A 75 51.26 -17.94 -6.06
CA SER A 75 52.54 -17.31 -6.38
C SER A 75 53.46 -17.24 -5.17
N ASP A 76 53.88 -18.41 -4.65
CA ASP A 76 55.28 -18.58 -4.28
C ASP A 76 55.65 -20.05 -4.08
N LEU A 77 56.86 -20.37 -4.57
CA LEU A 77 57.66 -21.63 -4.49
C LEU A 77 57.38 -22.74 -5.52
#